data_AF-A0A535GVL6-F1
#
_entry.id   AF-A0A535GVL6-F1
#
_cell.length_a   1.000
_cell.length_b   1.000
_cell.length_c   1.000
_cell.angle_alpha   90.00
_cell.angle_beta   90.00
_cell.angle_gamma   90.00
#
_symmetry.space_group_name_H-M   'P 1'
#
loop_
_entity.id
_entity.type
_entity.pdbx_description
1 polymer ?
#
loop_
_entity_poly.entity_id
_entity_poly.type
_entity_poly.pdbx_seq_one_letter_code
_entity_poly.pdbx_strand_id
1 'polypeptide(L)'
;MAQVTLKQLLEAGVHFGHQTSRWNPKMKTYIFTARNGIHIIDLQKTVRLLDDAWDFTRNVAASGRPVLFVGTKKQAQETIQTEAARCGMYFVNRRWMGGMLTNFSTVKKRIDRLQELRKMQQEGQFEQMAKKEAKRLQDELDRLMFHFDGIADMKRLPGALYVVDPRKEHIAVTEANRLKIPVVAITDSNCDPDLITYVIPGNDDAIRAVKLLTGKIADACQEGRQEAAARGEIMPEVEEREFLETPRYEEIEEYLEDEEDYLPTVSEEEFIGHTAEDEEAR
;
A
#
# COMPACT_ATOMS: atom_id res chain seq x y z
N MET A 1 -3.68 4.64 -22.27
CA MET A 1 -3.38 6.03 -21.90
C MET A 1 -4.33 6.45 -20.80
N ALA A 2 -3.80 7.08 -19.76
CA ALA A 2 -4.60 7.64 -18.68
C ALA A 2 -5.33 8.86 -19.24
N GLN A 3 -6.61 8.73 -19.60
CA GLN A 3 -7.43 9.86 -20.04
C GLN A 3 -7.67 10.82 -18.85
N VAL A 4 -6.68 11.66 -18.53
CA VAL A 4 -6.74 12.70 -17.51
C VAL A 4 -6.39 14.03 -18.16
N THR A 5 -7.25 15.02 -17.95
CA THR A 5 -7.03 16.37 -18.46
C THR A 5 -6.25 17.21 -17.43
N LEU A 6 -5.48 18.20 -17.90
CA LEU A 6 -4.80 19.16 -17.01
C LEU A 6 -5.81 19.86 -16.08
N LYS A 7 -7.03 20.11 -16.56
CA LYS A 7 -8.11 20.71 -15.77
C LYS A 7 -8.48 19.83 -14.57
N GLN A 8 -8.63 18.52 -14.75
CA GLN A 8 -8.93 17.59 -13.66
C GLN A 8 -7.80 17.55 -12.63
N LEU A 9 -6.53 17.52 -13.07
CA LEU A 9 -5.38 17.56 -12.16
C LEU A 9 -5.32 18.86 -11.36
N LEU A 10 -5.65 19.99 -12.00
CA LEU A 10 -5.70 21.29 -11.36
C LEU A 10 -6.82 21.37 -10.30
N GLU A 11 -8.03 20.94 -10.65
CA GLU A 11 -9.21 20.94 -9.76
C GLU A 11 -9.05 19.97 -8.57
N ALA A 12 -8.38 18.84 -8.78
CA ALA A 12 -8.06 17.88 -7.73
C ALA A 12 -6.92 18.35 -6.80
N GLY A 13 -6.18 19.40 -7.18
CA GLY A 13 -5.10 19.96 -6.37
C GLY A 13 -3.77 19.20 -6.47
N VAL A 14 -3.55 18.45 -7.56
CA VAL A 14 -2.33 17.65 -7.79
C VAL A 14 -1.06 18.51 -7.91
N HIS A 15 -1.21 19.76 -8.36
CA HIS A 15 -0.11 20.69 -8.61
C HIS A 15 0.52 21.30 -7.35
N PHE A 16 -0.12 21.16 -6.19
CA PHE A 16 0.46 21.66 -4.94
C PHE A 16 1.51 20.69 -4.44
N GLY A 17 2.70 21.20 -4.16
CA GLY A 17 3.70 20.46 -3.40
C GLY A 17 3.82 20.97 -1.96
N HIS A 18 4.92 20.62 -1.32
CA HIS A 18 5.28 21.06 0.02
C HIS A 18 5.90 22.47 0.07
N GLN A 19 6.15 22.94 1.30
CA GLN A 19 6.85 24.18 1.57
C GLN A 19 8.29 24.16 1.02
N THR A 20 8.76 25.31 0.54
CA THR A 20 10.12 25.52 0.00
C THR A 20 11.25 25.15 0.95
N SER A 21 11.01 25.08 2.26
CA SER A 21 11.99 24.64 3.26
C SER A 21 12.14 23.11 3.35
N ARG A 22 11.18 22.34 2.83
CA ARG A 22 11.09 20.88 3.01
C ARG A 22 11.32 20.08 1.72
N TRP A 23 11.72 20.75 0.64
CA TRP A 23 11.86 20.14 -0.68
C TRP A 23 13.17 19.34 -0.83
N ASN A 24 13.14 18.36 -1.73
CA ASN A 24 14.32 17.63 -2.18
C ASN A 24 14.87 18.29 -3.46
N PRO A 25 16.15 18.71 -3.50
CA PRO A 25 16.76 19.33 -4.69
C PRO A 25 16.64 18.52 -5.98
N LYS A 26 16.58 17.19 -5.90
CA LYS A 26 16.41 16.31 -7.07
C LYS A 26 15.04 16.45 -7.72
N MET A 27 14.02 16.91 -7.00
CA MET A 27 12.69 17.19 -7.54
C MET A 27 12.63 18.47 -8.40
N LYS A 28 13.74 19.22 -8.52
CA LYS A 28 13.81 20.47 -9.30
C LYS A 28 13.31 20.29 -10.74
N THR A 29 13.55 19.14 -11.35
CA THR A 29 13.10 18.83 -12.71
C THR A 29 11.59 18.70 -12.84
N TYR A 30 10.86 18.41 -11.77
CA TYR A 30 9.40 18.25 -11.76
C TYR A 30 8.66 19.47 -11.20
N ILE A 31 9.37 20.39 -10.54
CA ILE A 31 8.82 21.62 -10.00
C ILE A 31 8.78 22.70 -11.10
N PHE A 32 7.62 23.33 -11.28
CA PHE A 32 7.41 24.44 -12.21
C PHE A 32 7.88 25.78 -11.63
N THR A 33 7.38 26.11 -10.43
CA THR A 33 7.72 27.36 -9.73
C THR A 33 7.42 27.24 -8.23
N ALA A 34 7.64 28.32 -7.46
CA ALA A 34 7.16 28.43 -6.09
C ALA A 34 6.35 29.71 -5.92
N ARG A 35 5.22 29.63 -5.22
CA ARG A 35 4.36 30.79 -4.92
C ARG A 35 3.91 30.72 -3.46
N ASN A 36 3.98 31.85 -2.76
CA ASN A 36 3.61 31.95 -1.34
C ASN A 36 4.32 30.90 -0.45
N GLY A 37 5.57 30.56 -0.77
CA GLY A 37 6.36 29.59 -0.02
C GLY A 37 6.03 28.11 -0.30
N ILE A 38 5.13 27.81 -1.24
CA ILE A 38 4.74 26.45 -1.63
C ILE A 38 5.25 26.14 -3.05
N HIS A 39 5.80 24.95 -3.26
CA HIS A 39 6.18 24.50 -4.59
C HIS A 39 4.96 24.15 -5.45
N ILE A 40 5.02 24.52 -6.73
CA ILE A 40 4.02 24.15 -7.74
C ILE A 40 4.66 23.14 -8.67
N ILE A 41 4.05 21.96 -8.75
CA ILE A 41 4.47 20.85 -9.59
C ILE A 41 4.00 21.08 -11.03
N ASP A 42 4.85 20.72 -11.99
CA ASP A 42 4.57 20.84 -13.42
C ASP A 42 3.61 19.74 -13.89
N LEU A 43 2.33 20.09 -14.01
CA LEU A 43 1.28 19.16 -14.44
C LEU A 43 1.49 18.62 -15.86
N GLN A 44 2.20 19.31 -16.74
CA GLN A 44 2.48 18.77 -18.09
C GLN A 44 3.38 17.54 -18.00
N LYS A 45 4.34 17.56 -17.08
CA LYS A 45 5.19 16.40 -16.78
C LYS A 45 4.39 15.32 -16.08
N THR A 46 3.54 15.68 -15.13
CA THR A 46 2.63 14.73 -14.45
C THR A 46 1.80 13.94 -15.45
N VAL A 47 1.18 14.57 -16.45
CA VAL A 47 0.36 13.86 -17.44
C VAL A 47 1.18 12.82 -18.20
N ARG A 48 2.35 13.20 -18.72
CA ARG A 48 3.21 12.29 -19.49
C ARG A 48 3.71 11.12 -18.67
N LEU A 49 4.20 11.40 -17.46
CA LEU A 49 4.74 10.35 -16.59
C LEU A 49 3.64 9.47 -15.99
N LEU A 50 2.44 10.02 -15.81
CA LEU A 50 1.26 9.23 -15.45
C LEU A 50 0.88 8.27 -16.58
N ASP A 51 0.96 8.68 -17.85
CA ASP A 51 0.74 7.79 -18.99
C ASP A 51 1.77 6.64 -19.01
N ASP A 52 3.05 6.95 -18.80
CA ASP A 52 4.12 5.93 -18.74
C ASP A 52 3.88 4.94 -17.58
N ALA A 53 3.55 5.45 -16.39
CA ALA A 53 3.22 4.65 -15.22
C ALA A 53 1.96 3.79 -15.44
N TRP A 54 0.95 4.35 -16.11
CA TRP A 54 -0.29 3.67 -16.44
C TRP A 54 -0.05 2.52 -17.43
N ASP A 55 0.70 2.75 -18.51
CA ASP A 55 1.02 1.70 -19.49
C ASP A 55 1.85 0.58 -18.86
N PHE A 56 2.83 0.93 -18.01
CA PHE A 56 3.59 -0.04 -17.24
C PHE A 56 2.70 -0.88 -16.32
N THR A 57 1.84 -0.24 -15.52
CA THR A 57 0.96 -0.93 -14.56
C THR A 57 -0.02 -1.85 -15.28
N ARG A 58 -0.60 -1.39 -16.39
CA ARG A 58 -1.45 -2.22 -17.25
C ARG A 58 -0.72 -3.48 -17.71
N ASN A 59 0.52 -3.35 -18.18
CA ASN A 59 1.32 -4.48 -18.64
C ASN A 59 1.64 -5.47 -17.52
N VAL A 60 1.92 -4.98 -16.31
CA VAL A 60 2.14 -5.84 -15.13
C VAL A 60 0.87 -6.64 -14.81
N ALA A 61 -0.27 -5.97 -14.77
CA ALA A 61 -1.56 -6.62 -14.52
C ALA A 61 -1.93 -7.62 -15.61
N ALA A 62 -1.68 -7.29 -16.88
CA ALA A 62 -1.88 -8.19 -18.02
C ALA A 62 -1.01 -9.44 -17.96
N SER A 63 0.17 -9.38 -17.32
CA SER A 63 1.01 -10.57 -17.10
C SER A 63 0.50 -11.52 -16.00
N GLY A 64 -0.63 -11.19 -15.37
CA GLY A 64 -1.20 -11.91 -14.24
C GLY A 64 -0.43 -11.72 -12.93
N ARG A 65 0.54 -10.81 -12.87
CA ARG A 65 1.26 -10.48 -11.63
C ARG A 65 0.47 -9.44 -10.84
N PRO A 66 0.36 -9.60 -9.51
CA PRO A 66 -0.37 -8.63 -8.71
C PRO A 66 0.41 -7.34 -8.55
N VAL A 67 -0.31 -6.23 -8.45
CA VAL A 67 0.22 -4.93 -8.03
C VAL A 67 -0.16 -4.73 -6.57
N LEU A 68 0.79 -4.29 -5.74
CA LEU A 68 0.52 -4.01 -4.33
C LEU A 68 0.39 -2.49 -4.14
N PHE A 69 -0.76 -2.04 -3.65
CA PHE A 69 -1.05 -0.62 -3.38
C PHE A 69 -0.68 -0.28 -1.94
N VAL A 70 0.13 0.74 -1.73
CA VAL A 70 0.63 1.13 -0.40
C VAL A 70 0.38 2.61 -0.16
N GLY A 71 -0.23 2.92 0.98
CA GLY A 71 -0.36 4.29 1.46
C GLY A 71 -0.92 4.33 2.88
N THR A 72 -0.06 4.65 3.84
CA THR A 72 -0.40 4.67 5.28
C THR A 72 -0.88 6.04 5.75
N LYS A 73 -0.66 7.10 4.96
CA LYS A 73 -1.18 8.44 5.23
C LYS A 73 -2.69 8.41 5.35
N LYS A 74 -3.26 9.08 6.37
CA LYS A 74 -4.72 9.21 6.59
C LYS A 74 -5.48 9.59 5.31
N GLN A 75 -4.91 10.47 4.49
CA GLN A 75 -5.51 10.94 3.24
C GLN A 75 -5.53 9.90 2.11
N ALA A 76 -4.73 8.84 2.22
CA ALA A 76 -4.58 7.77 1.25
C ALA A 76 -5.28 6.46 1.66
N GLN A 77 -5.45 6.20 2.97
CA GLN A 77 -5.82 4.86 3.47
C GLN A 77 -7.11 4.30 2.85
N GLU A 78 -8.18 5.08 2.85
CA GLU A 78 -9.49 4.70 2.29
C GLU A 78 -9.41 4.53 0.77
N THR A 79 -8.72 5.45 0.09
CA THR A 79 -8.56 5.42 -1.36
C THR A 79 -7.80 4.17 -1.80
N ILE A 80 -6.70 3.86 -1.13
CA ILE A 80 -5.86 2.70 -1.42
C ILE A 80 -6.65 1.40 -1.28
N GLN A 81 -7.38 1.24 -0.18
CA GLN A 81 -8.23 0.08 0.06
C GLN A 81 -9.32 -0.05 -1.00
N THR A 82 -10.08 1.02 -1.24
CA THR A 82 -11.22 1.02 -2.17
C THR A 82 -10.77 0.72 -3.60
N GLU A 83 -9.72 1.40 -4.08
CA GLU A 83 -9.27 1.26 -5.47
C GLU A 83 -8.54 -0.05 -5.72
N ALA A 84 -7.77 -0.56 -4.75
CA ALA A 84 -7.14 -1.87 -4.84
C ALA A 84 -8.19 -2.99 -4.84
N ALA A 85 -9.17 -2.93 -3.93
CA ALA A 85 -10.31 -3.85 -3.90
C ALA A 85 -11.09 -3.83 -5.22
N ARG A 86 -11.39 -2.63 -5.74
CA ARG A 86 -12.09 -2.43 -7.02
C ARG A 86 -11.37 -3.10 -8.20
N CYS A 87 -10.03 -3.07 -8.25
CA CYS A 87 -9.25 -3.72 -9.31
C CYS A 87 -8.80 -5.15 -8.97
N GLY A 88 -9.22 -5.68 -7.82
CA GLY A 88 -8.88 -7.01 -7.32
C GLY A 88 -7.38 -7.20 -7.09
N MET A 89 -6.72 -6.13 -6.64
CA MET A 89 -5.30 -6.07 -6.28
C MET A 89 -5.14 -5.98 -4.76
N TYR A 90 -3.93 -6.23 -4.27
CA TYR A 90 -3.62 -6.21 -2.85
C TYR A 90 -3.30 -4.81 -2.35
N PHE A 91 -3.46 -4.57 -1.05
CA PHE A 91 -3.13 -3.28 -0.46
C PHE A 91 -2.54 -3.36 0.95
N VAL A 92 -1.84 -2.28 1.34
CA VAL A 92 -1.42 -1.97 2.70
C VAL A 92 -1.77 -0.50 2.96
N ASN A 93 -2.78 -0.25 3.78
CA ASN A 93 -3.29 1.09 4.07
C ASN A 93 -3.13 1.53 5.53
N ARG A 94 -2.68 0.63 6.43
CA ARG A 94 -2.42 0.92 7.84
C ARG A 94 -0.94 1.12 8.11
N ARG A 95 -0.21 0.07 8.46
CA ARG A 95 1.23 0.15 8.77
C ARG A 95 2.00 -0.85 7.91
N TRP A 96 3.08 -0.38 7.29
CA TRP A 96 4.06 -1.26 6.66
C TRP A 96 4.94 -1.90 7.73
N MET A 97 4.91 -3.22 7.84
CA MET A 97 5.82 -3.95 8.72
C MET A 97 7.14 -4.22 7.99
N GLY A 98 8.26 -3.89 8.62
CA GLY A 98 9.57 -4.21 8.07
C GLY A 98 9.69 -5.70 7.77
N GLY A 99 10.19 -6.05 6.60
CA GLY A 99 10.31 -7.42 6.14
C GLY A 99 9.08 -7.94 5.38
N MET A 100 8.06 -7.11 5.11
CA MET A 100 6.86 -7.52 4.37
C MET A 100 7.17 -8.14 3.00
N LEU A 101 8.19 -7.65 2.30
CA LEU A 101 8.63 -8.23 1.02
C LEU A 101 9.90 -9.06 1.21
N THR A 102 10.86 -8.54 1.96
CA THR A 102 12.19 -9.16 2.10
C THR A 102 12.21 -10.40 2.98
N ASN A 103 11.28 -10.53 3.93
CA ASN A 103 11.06 -11.70 4.78
C ASN A 103 9.66 -12.29 4.61
N PHE A 104 9.24 -12.46 3.35
CA PHE A 104 7.89 -12.89 3.00
C PHE A 104 7.50 -14.24 3.60
N SER A 105 8.46 -15.16 3.85
CA SER A 105 8.19 -16.43 4.52
C SER A 105 7.64 -16.28 5.93
N THR A 106 8.11 -15.28 6.69
CA THR A 106 7.63 -15.01 8.05
C THR A 106 6.27 -14.31 8.02
N VAL A 107 6.09 -13.35 7.11
CA VAL A 107 4.79 -12.70 6.91
C VAL A 107 3.73 -13.70 6.48
N LYS A 108 4.08 -14.66 5.62
CA LYS A 108 3.18 -15.75 5.22
C LYS A 108 2.68 -16.56 6.41
N LYS A 109 3.53 -16.90 7.38
CA LYS A 109 3.09 -17.61 8.61
C LYS A 109 2.04 -16.80 9.39
N ARG A 110 2.17 -15.46 9.43
CA ARG A 110 1.19 -14.57 10.09
C ARG A 110 -0.12 -14.51 9.30
N ILE A 111 -0.05 -14.51 7.97
CA ILE A 111 -1.22 -14.60 7.08
C ILE A 111 -1.93 -15.95 7.26
N ASP A 112 -1.19 -17.06 7.31
CA ASP A 112 -1.76 -18.40 7.54
C ASP A 112 -2.50 -18.45 8.90
N ARG A 113 -1.90 -17.84 9.94
CA ARG A 113 -2.53 -17.69 11.26
C ARG A 113 -3.80 -16.83 11.22
N LEU A 114 -3.79 -15.73 10.46
CA LEU A 114 -4.96 -14.89 10.23
C LEU A 114 -6.11 -15.70 9.60
N GLN A 115 -5.81 -16.50 8.57
CA GLN A 115 -6.82 -17.35 7.92
C GLN A 115 -7.38 -18.42 8.85
N GLU A 116 -6.54 -19.02 9.69
CA GLU A 116 -6.95 -19.96 10.74
C GLU A 116 -7.95 -19.32 11.71
N LEU A 117 -7.62 -18.15 12.27
CA LEU A 117 -8.48 -17.44 13.21
C LEU A 117 -9.81 -17.00 12.58
N ARG A 118 -9.79 -16.54 11.32
CA ARG A 118 -11.01 -16.22 10.56
C ARG A 118 -11.92 -17.43 10.43
N LYS A 119 -11.35 -18.59 10.09
CA LYS A 119 -12.10 -19.83 9.97
C LYS A 119 -12.71 -20.24 11.32
N MET A 120 -11.95 -20.16 12.41
CA MET A 120 -12.45 -20.44 13.76
C MET A 120 -13.61 -19.52 14.16
N GLN A 121 -13.51 -18.23 13.82
CA GLN A 121 -14.56 -17.25 14.08
C GLN A 121 -15.83 -17.56 13.27
N GLN A 122 -15.68 -17.85 11.97
CA GLN A 122 -16.80 -18.21 11.08
C GLN A 122 -17.51 -19.51 11.50
N GLU A 123 -16.76 -20.48 12.03
CA GLU A 123 -17.30 -21.74 12.56
C GLU A 123 -17.92 -21.60 13.96
N GLY A 124 -17.91 -20.40 14.56
CA GLY A 124 -18.47 -20.14 15.88
C GLY A 124 -17.67 -20.76 17.03
N GLN A 125 -16.40 -21.14 16.80
CA GLN A 125 -15.59 -21.79 17.83
C GLN A 125 -15.31 -20.87 19.03
N PHE A 126 -15.24 -19.55 18.81
CA PHE A 126 -14.99 -18.57 19.87
C PHE A 126 -16.12 -18.57 20.91
N GLU A 127 -17.37 -18.82 20.49
CA GLU A 127 -18.53 -18.85 21.38
C GLU A 127 -18.52 -20.08 22.32
N GLN A 128 -17.81 -21.14 21.93
CA GLN A 128 -17.69 -22.38 22.68
C GLN A 128 -16.53 -22.35 23.70
N MET A 129 -15.67 -21.34 23.63
CA MET A 129 -14.50 -21.18 24.49
C MET A 129 -14.82 -20.38 25.76
N ALA A 130 -13.92 -20.46 26.74
CA ALA A 130 -13.99 -19.57 27.90
C ALA A 130 -13.83 -18.11 27.46
N LYS A 131 -14.62 -17.19 28.03
CA LYS A 131 -14.62 -15.76 27.65
C LYS A 131 -13.24 -15.13 27.55
N LYS A 132 -12.32 -15.49 28.45
CA LYS A 132 -10.95 -14.97 28.47
C LYS A 132 -10.12 -15.46 27.27
N GLU A 133 -10.29 -16.72 26.89
CA GLU A 133 -9.60 -17.33 25.75
C GLU A 133 -10.17 -16.82 24.43
N ALA A 134 -11.51 -16.78 24.32
CA ALA A 134 -12.20 -16.19 23.17
C ALA A 134 -11.77 -14.75 22.94
N LYS A 135 -11.69 -13.93 24.01
CA LYS A 135 -11.20 -12.54 23.91
C LYS A 135 -9.77 -12.49 23.40
N ARG A 136 -8.86 -13.29 23.95
CA ARG A 136 -7.45 -13.30 23.52
C ARG A 136 -7.31 -13.62 22.02
N LEU A 137 -8.06 -14.60 21.51
CA LEU A 137 -8.04 -14.96 20.10
C LEU A 137 -8.70 -13.88 19.22
N GLN A 138 -9.73 -13.22 19.73
CA GLN A 138 -10.35 -12.07 19.07
C GLN A 138 -9.36 -10.91 18.95
N ASP A 139 -8.67 -10.55 20.03
CA ASP A 139 -7.64 -9.50 20.02
C ASP A 139 -6.48 -9.85 19.06
N GLU A 140 -6.06 -11.13 19.02
CA GLU A 140 -5.06 -11.61 18.05
C GLU A 140 -5.56 -11.48 16.60
N LEU A 141 -6.82 -11.86 16.34
CA LEU A 141 -7.45 -11.75 15.04
C LEU A 141 -7.53 -10.29 14.58
N ASP A 142 -8.01 -9.39 15.44
CA ASP A 142 -8.16 -7.98 15.11
C ASP A 142 -6.81 -7.30 14.83
N ARG A 143 -5.76 -7.64 15.60
CA ARG A 143 -4.37 -7.22 15.30
C ARG A 143 -3.90 -7.69 13.93
N LEU A 144 -4.12 -8.96 13.62
CA LEU A 144 -3.69 -9.52 12.33
C LEU A 144 -4.49 -8.95 11.16
N MET A 145 -5.79 -8.71 11.34
CA MET A 145 -6.63 -8.04 10.34
C MET A 145 -6.19 -6.59 10.12
N PHE A 146 -5.84 -5.87 11.18
CA PHE A 146 -5.36 -4.50 11.10
C PHE A 146 -4.14 -4.37 10.16
N HIS A 147 -3.19 -5.30 10.25
CA HIS A 147 -1.95 -5.24 9.49
C HIS A 147 -1.98 -5.98 8.14
N PHE A 148 -2.69 -7.10 8.04
CA PHE A 148 -2.50 -8.06 6.94
C PHE A 148 -3.74 -8.32 6.10
N ASP A 149 -4.89 -7.71 6.40
CA ASP A 149 -6.14 -7.97 5.66
C ASP A 149 -5.99 -7.78 4.14
N GLY A 150 -5.40 -6.66 3.72
CA GLY A 150 -5.22 -6.34 2.30
C GLY A 150 -4.21 -7.21 1.54
N ILE A 151 -3.43 -8.05 2.25
CA ILE A 151 -2.48 -9.00 1.64
C ILE A 151 -2.79 -10.47 2.00
N ALA A 152 -3.92 -10.74 2.64
CA ALA A 152 -4.23 -12.04 3.22
C ALA A 152 -4.24 -13.20 2.21
N ASP A 153 -4.42 -12.93 0.91
CA ASP A 153 -4.42 -13.97 -0.15
C ASP A 153 -3.26 -13.83 -1.10
N MET A 154 -2.32 -12.94 -0.78
CA MET A 154 -1.14 -12.78 -1.60
C MET A 154 -0.30 -14.05 -1.48
N LYS A 155 -0.35 -14.90 -2.51
CA LYS A 155 0.40 -16.18 -2.53
C LYS A 155 1.87 -16.02 -2.91
N ARG A 156 2.19 -14.92 -3.61
CA ARG A 156 3.51 -14.62 -4.16
C ARG A 156 3.77 -13.12 -4.12
N LEU A 157 5.05 -12.75 -4.17
CA LEU A 157 5.45 -11.34 -4.23
C LEU A 157 4.81 -10.59 -5.42
N PRO A 158 4.55 -9.28 -5.26
CA PRO A 158 3.97 -8.46 -6.30
C PRO A 158 4.93 -8.24 -7.48
N GLY A 159 4.36 -8.03 -8.66
CA GLY A 159 5.11 -7.66 -9.86
C GLY A 159 5.49 -6.17 -9.89
N ALA A 160 4.76 -5.33 -9.17
CA ALA A 160 5.04 -3.91 -8.99
C ALA A 160 4.43 -3.40 -7.68
N LEU A 161 5.01 -2.32 -7.16
CA LEU A 161 4.50 -1.59 -6.01
C LEU A 161 3.93 -0.25 -6.49
N TYR A 162 2.72 0.10 -6.07
CA TYR A 162 2.18 1.45 -6.19
C TYR A 162 2.21 2.12 -4.82
N VAL A 163 2.86 3.27 -4.68
CA VAL A 163 3.09 3.94 -3.39
C VAL A 163 2.57 5.37 -3.39
N VAL A 164 1.89 5.77 -2.32
CA VAL A 164 1.55 7.16 -2.01
C VAL A 164 2.49 7.66 -0.92
N ASP A 165 3.23 8.73 -1.20
CA ASP A 165 4.32 9.26 -0.38
C ASP A 165 5.48 8.25 -0.13
N PRO A 166 6.44 8.13 -1.07
CA PRO A 166 7.68 7.38 -0.87
C PRO A 166 8.50 7.77 0.37
N ARG A 167 8.39 9.01 0.85
CA ARG A 167 9.13 9.46 2.03
C ARG A 167 8.51 8.88 3.30
N LYS A 168 7.19 8.84 3.38
CA LYS A 168 6.48 8.14 4.46
C LYS A 168 6.75 6.63 4.36
N GLU A 169 6.63 6.06 3.16
CA GLU A 169 6.76 4.61 2.92
C GLU A 169 8.17 4.17 2.50
N HIS A 170 9.19 4.83 3.04
CA HIS A 170 10.58 4.58 2.67
C HIS A 170 11.02 3.13 2.89
N ILE A 171 10.48 2.44 3.90
CA ILE A 171 10.77 1.02 4.17
C ILE A 171 10.25 0.15 3.02
N ALA A 172 9.00 0.36 2.59
CA ALA A 172 8.39 -0.37 1.49
C ALA A 172 9.17 -0.17 0.17
N VAL A 173 9.55 1.07 -0.12
CA VAL A 173 10.35 1.43 -1.30
C VAL A 173 11.74 0.78 -1.24
N THR A 174 12.39 0.80 -0.07
CA THR A 174 13.72 0.20 0.11
C THR A 174 13.69 -1.31 -0.07
N GLU A 175 12.70 -1.98 0.51
CA GLU A 175 12.50 -3.43 0.35
C GLU A 175 12.20 -3.81 -1.10
N ALA A 176 11.31 -3.07 -1.77
CA ALA A 176 10.98 -3.29 -3.18
C ALA A 176 12.23 -3.14 -4.07
N ASN A 177 13.01 -2.07 -3.87
CA ASN A 177 14.25 -1.84 -4.62
C ASN A 177 15.29 -2.94 -4.39
N ARG A 178 15.45 -3.41 -3.14
CA ARG A 178 16.36 -4.53 -2.81
C ARG A 178 15.99 -5.81 -3.57
N LEU A 179 14.69 -6.06 -3.74
CA LEU A 179 14.17 -7.21 -4.49
C LEU A 179 13.99 -6.95 -5.99
N LYS A 180 14.36 -5.75 -6.46
CA LYS A 180 14.18 -5.31 -7.86
C LYS A 180 12.72 -5.33 -8.31
N ILE A 181 11.79 -5.10 -7.38
CA ILE A 181 10.38 -4.89 -7.68
C ILE A 181 10.23 -3.42 -8.09
N PRO A 182 9.76 -3.14 -9.31
CA PRO A 182 9.59 -1.77 -9.80
C PRO A 182 8.55 -1.02 -8.98
N VAL A 183 8.85 0.25 -8.68
CA VAL A 183 8.01 1.12 -7.86
C VAL A 183 7.42 2.22 -8.74
N VAL A 184 6.10 2.33 -8.71
CA VAL A 184 5.30 3.43 -9.24
C VAL A 184 4.87 4.29 -8.06
N ALA A 185 5.08 5.60 -8.05
CA ALA A 185 4.70 6.40 -6.88
C ALA A 185 4.25 7.83 -7.17
N ILE A 186 3.25 8.27 -6.41
CA ILE A 186 2.94 9.71 -6.28
C ILE A 186 4.08 10.34 -5.48
N THR A 187 4.82 11.24 -6.11
CA THR A 187 6.04 11.83 -5.56
C THR A 187 5.86 13.34 -5.44
N ASP A 188 5.72 13.83 -4.21
CA ASP A 188 5.73 15.27 -3.93
C ASP A 188 7.17 15.83 -3.96
N SER A 189 7.32 17.14 -4.07
CA SER A 189 8.53 17.94 -3.97
C SER A 189 9.50 17.58 -2.85
N ASN A 190 9.08 16.90 -1.77
CA ASN A 190 9.89 16.53 -0.62
C ASN A 190 10.51 15.12 -0.71
N CYS A 191 10.15 14.34 -1.74
CA CYS A 191 10.57 12.95 -1.92
C CYS A 191 11.83 12.85 -2.80
N ASP A 192 12.56 11.73 -2.72
CA ASP A 192 13.69 11.44 -3.64
C ASP A 192 13.17 10.64 -4.86
N PRO A 193 13.17 11.23 -6.07
CA PRO A 193 12.68 10.55 -7.26
C PRO A 193 13.58 9.41 -7.75
N ASP A 194 14.86 9.36 -7.34
CA ASP A 194 15.81 8.36 -7.85
C ASP A 194 15.50 6.95 -7.34
N LEU A 195 14.75 6.84 -6.24
CA LEU A 195 14.34 5.56 -5.65
C LEU A 195 13.10 4.97 -6.33
N ILE A 196 12.50 5.68 -7.29
CA ILE A 196 11.21 5.35 -7.90
C ILE A 196 11.42 5.04 -9.38
N THR A 197 10.88 3.91 -9.83
CA THR A 197 11.00 3.48 -11.23
C THR A 197 10.13 4.30 -12.16
N TYR A 198 8.88 4.57 -11.75
CA TYR A 198 7.92 5.39 -12.47
C TYR A 198 7.39 6.49 -11.55
N VAL A 199 7.98 7.68 -11.67
CA VAL A 199 7.65 8.86 -10.86
C VAL A 199 6.36 9.49 -11.38
N ILE A 200 5.35 9.68 -10.53
CA ILE A 200 4.17 10.50 -10.83
C ILE A 200 4.27 11.77 -9.97
N PRO A 201 4.78 12.90 -10.51
CA PRO A 201 4.87 14.13 -9.74
C PRO A 201 3.48 14.63 -9.35
N GLY A 202 3.21 14.76 -8.05
CA GLY A 202 1.90 15.20 -7.59
C GLY A 202 1.78 15.31 -6.09
N ASN A 203 0.70 15.98 -5.67
CA ASN A 203 0.32 16.13 -4.27
C ASN A 203 -0.14 14.80 -3.66
N ASP A 204 0.48 14.40 -2.57
CA ASP A 204 0.16 13.20 -1.79
C ASP A 204 -0.65 13.51 -0.50
N ASP A 205 -0.82 14.79 -0.14
CA ASP A 205 -1.56 15.24 1.04
C ASP A 205 -3.02 15.59 0.74
N ALA A 206 -3.40 15.78 -0.53
CA ALA A 206 -4.78 16.07 -0.91
C ALA A 206 -5.54 14.78 -1.26
N ILE A 207 -6.59 14.47 -0.50
CA ILE A 207 -7.46 13.29 -0.74
C ILE A 207 -7.95 13.24 -2.19
N ARG A 208 -8.37 14.38 -2.76
CA ARG A 208 -8.85 14.45 -4.16
C ARG A 208 -7.74 14.12 -5.17
N ALA A 209 -6.51 14.54 -4.91
CA ALA A 209 -5.36 14.24 -5.76
C ALA A 209 -5.01 12.75 -5.70
N VAL A 210 -4.90 12.21 -4.49
CA VAL A 210 -4.61 10.78 -4.26
C VAL A 210 -5.69 9.90 -4.87
N LYS A 211 -6.97 10.25 -4.71
CA LYS A 211 -8.10 9.54 -5.33
C LYS A 211 -8.05 9.56 -6.84
N LEU A 212 -7.80 10.71 -7.45
CA LEU A 212 -7.71 10.83 -8.90
C LEU A 212 -6.56 9.98 -9.47
N LEU A 213 -5.36 10.10 -8.90
CA LEU A 213 -4.17 9.41 -9.42
C LEU A 213 -4.25 7.90 -9.15
N THR A 214 -4.60 7.49 -7.93
CA THR A 214 -4.75 6.07 -7.56
C THR A 214 -5.85 5.41 -8.38
N GLY A 215 -6.98 6.08 -8.59
CA GLY A 215 -8.07 5.56 -9.42
C GLY A 215 -7.62 5.28 -10.85
N LYS A 216 -6.75 6.12 -11.43
CA LYS A 216 -6.22 5.90 -12.78
C LYS A 216 -5.26 4.70 -12.86
N ILE A 217 -4.44 4.50 -11.83
CA ILE A 217 -3.58 3.32 -11.73
C ILE A 217 -4.42 2.05 -11.53
N ALA A 218 -5.50 2.11 -10.73
CA ALA A 218 -6.44 1.01 -10.58
C ALA A 218 -7.20 0.70 -11.89
N ASP A 219 -7.60 1.71 -12.66
CA ASP A 219 -8.18 1.53 -13.99
C ASP A 219 -7.19 0.80 -14.92
N ALA A 220 -5.89 1.13 -14.85
CA ALA A 220 -4.84 0.44 -15.60
C ALA A 220 -4.76 -1.06 -15.25
N CYS A 221 -4.83 -1.37 -13.95
CA CYS A 221 -4.85 -2.76 -13.47
C CYS A 221 -6.07 -3.52 -14.01
N GLN A 222 -7.26 -2.91 -13.99
CA GLN A 222 -8.47 -3.51 -14.50
C GLN A 222 -8.38 -3.77 -16.01
N GLU A 223 -7.96 -2.78 -16.79
CA GLU A 223 -7.82 -2.91 -18.24
C GLU A 223 -6.81 -4.01 -18.59
N GLY A 224 -5.66 -4.05 -17.91
CA GLY A 224 -4.64 -5.09 -18.14
C GLY A 224 -5.17 -6.50 -17.89
N ARG A 225 -5.94 -6.70 -16.82
CA ARG A 225 -6.57 -7.99 -16.52
C ARG A 225 -7.64 -8.36 -17.54
N GLN A 226 -8.46 -7.40 -17.98
CA GLN A 226 -9.49 -7.63 -18.99
C GLN A 226 -8.87 -8.03 -20.33
N GLU A 227 -7.79 -7.36 -20.74
CA GLU A 227 -7.06 -7.72 -21.96
C GLU A 227 -6.48 -9.13 -21.91
N ALA A 228 -5.95 -9.54 -20.77
CA ALA A 228 -5.35 -10.86 -20.63
C ALA A 228 -6.42 -11.97 -20.53
N ALA A 229 -7.54 -11.70 -19.86
CA ALA A 229 -8.72 -12.57 -19.89
C ALA A 229 -9.29 -12.73 -21.32
N ALA A 230 -9.33 -11.64 -22.10
CA ALA A 230 -9.76 -11.68 -23.51
C ALA A 230 -8.81 -12.50 -24.40
N ARG A 231 -7.53 -12.63 -24.01
CA ARG A 231 -6.54 -13.53 -24.66
C ARG A 231 -6.67 -14.99 -24.22
N GLY A 232 -7.59 -15.31 -23.31
CA GLY A 232 -7.79 -16.65 -22.77
C GLY A 232 -6.79 -17.05 -21.68
N GLU A 233 -6.06 -16.09 -21.12
CA GLU A 233 -5.16 -16.36 -20.00
C GLU A 233 -5.96 -16.56 -18.70
N ILE A 234 -5.58 -17.56 -17.91
CA ILE A 234 -6.19 -17.82 -16.60
C ILE A 234 -5.71 -16.75 -15.64
N MET A 235 -6.57 -15.77 -15.41
CA MET A 235 -6.36 -14.75 -14.39
C MET A 235 -6.78 -15.29 -13.02
N PRO A 236 -6.10 -14.87 -11.93
CA PRO A 236 -6.64 -15.08 -10.59
C PRO A 236 -8.06 -14.51 -10.52
N GLU A 237 -8.99 -15.23 -9.90
CA GLU A 237 -10.33 -14.70 -9.67
C GLU A 237 -10.25 -13.48 -8.74
N VAL A 238 -11.08 -12.47 -9.02
CA VAL A 238 -11.35 -11.40 -8.06
C VAL A 238 -12.39 -11.96 -7.10
N GLU A 239 -11.96 -12.41 -5.93
CA GLU A 239 -12.91 -12.70 -4.86
C GLU A 239 -13.47 -11.36 -4.35
N GLU A 240 -14.78 -11.21 -4.42
CA GLU A 240 -15.47 -10.07 -3.82
C GLU A 240 -15.36 -10.21 -2.30
N ARG A 241 -14.73 -9.23 -1.66
CA ARG A 241 -14.44 -9.27 -0.22
C ARG A 241 -14.98 -8.03 0.45
N GLU A 242 -15.68 -8.26 1.56
CA GLU A 242 -15.93 -7.22 2.54
C GLU A 242 -14.66 -7.03 3.36
N PHE A 243 -13.99 -5.90 3.10
CA PHE A 243 -12.91 -5.44 3.95
C PHE A 243 -13.48 -4.65 5.13
N LEU A 244 -12.71 -4.56 6.21
CA LEU A 244 -13.09 -3.74 7.35
C LEU A 244 -13.35 -2.29 6.93
N GLU A 245 -14.46 -1.71 7.40
CA GLU A 245 -14.71 -0.27 7.23
C GLU A 245 -13.77 0.54 8.11
N THR A 246 -13.45 1.78 7.69
CA THR A 246 -12.55 2.68 8.42
C THR A 246 -12.88 2.84 9.92
N PRO A 247 -14.15 3.01 10.34
CA PRO A 247 -14.47 3.13 11.76
C PRO A 247 -14.03 1.92 12.58
N ARG A 248 -14.16 0.71 12.04
CA ARG A 248 -13.72 -0.51 12.72
C ARG A 248 -12.20 -0.60 12.82
N TYR A 249 -11.47 -0.07 11.84
CA TYR A 249 -10.01 0.04 11.96
C TYR A 249 -9.60 1.06 13.03
N GLU A 250 -10.31 2.19 13.13
CA GLU A 250 -10.04 3.22 14.15
C GLU A 250 -10.31 2.68 15.56
N GLU A 251 -11.40 1.93 15.76
CA GLU A 251 -11.68 1.24 17.02
C GLU A 251 -10.58 0.24 17.41
N ILE A 252 -10.07 -0.53 16.43
CA ILE A 252 -8.96 -1.44 16.65
C ILE A 252 -7.67 -0.66 16.97
N GLU A 253 -7.39 0.42 16.24
CA GLU A 253 -6.20 1.26 16.46
C GLU A 253 -6.20 1.86 17.87
N GLU A 254 -7.32 2.42 18.33
CA GLU A 254 -7.49 2.95 19.69
C GLU A 254 -7.27 1.87 20.75
N TYR A 255 -7.85 0.67 20.55
CA TYR A 255 -7.62 -0.47 21.46
C TYR A 255 -6.15 -0.90 21.51
N LEU A 256 -5.45 -0.88 20.37
CA LEU A 256 -4.05 -1.29 20.30
C LEU A 256 -3.11 -0.25 20.90
N GLU A 257 -3.39 1.05 20.73
CA GLU A 257 -2.67 2.12 21.41
C GLU A 257 -2.83 1.99 22.94
N ASP A 258 -4.05 1.72 23.42
CA ASP A 258 -4.34 1.49 24.85
C ASP A 258 -3.63 0.24 25.42
N GLU A 259 -3.42 -0.80 24.60
CA GLU A 259 -2.68 -2.01 25.00
C GLU A 259 -1.16 -1.86 24.90
N GLU A 260 -0.63 -1.09 23.94
CA GLU A 260 0.80 -0.76 23.84
C GLU A 260 1.28 0.04 25.05
N ASP A 261 0.42 0.90 25.63
CA ASP A 261 0.69 1.60 26.89
C ASP A 261 0.73 0.67 28.13
N TYR A 262 0.16 -0.54 28.02
CA TYR A 262 0.06 -1.52 29.12
C TYR A 262 1.02 -2.71 29.01
N LEU A 263 1.62 -2.93 27.84
CA LEU A 263 2.62 -3.96 27.61
C LEU A 263 4.02 -3.32 27.59
N PRO A 264 5.04 -3.93 28.23
CA PRO A 264 6.41 -3.51 27.99
C PRO A 264 6.66 -3.62 26.48
N THR A 265 7.27 -2.59 25.89
CA THR A 265 7.57 -2.51 24.47
C THR A 265 8.29 -3.78 24.02
N VAL A 266 7.55 -4.71 23.42
CA VAL A 266 8.12 -5.84 22.72
C VAL A 266 8.84 -5.23 21.54
N SER A 267 10.18 -5.21 21.57
CA SER A 267 10.96 -4.58 20.52
C SER A 267 10.63 -5.22 19.17
N GLU A 268 10.78 -4.48 18.06
CA GLU A 268 10.61 -5.07 16.71
C GLU A 268 11.46 -6.34 16.53
N GLU A 269 12.57 -6.46 17.27
CA GLU A 269 13.44 -7.64 17.33
C GLU A 269 12.77 -8.87 17.97
N GLU A 270 11.96 -8.70 19.02
CA GLU A 270 11.19 -9.79 19.63
C GLU A 270 9.99 -10.22 18.76
N PHE A 271 9.41 -9.31 17.96
CA PHE A 271 8.30 -9.63 17.05
C PHE A 271 8.74 -10.39 15.79
N ILE A 272 9.97 -10.14 15.31
CA ILE A 272 10.55 -10.77 14.12
C ILE A 272 11.11 -12.17 14.43
N GLY A 273 11.33 -12.49 15.72
CA GLY A 273 11.93 -13.74 16.16
C GLY A 273 13.43 -13.75 15.90
N HIS A 274 14.21 -14.13 16.91
CA HIS A 274 15.66 -14.30 16.81
C HIS A 274 16.05 -15.09 15.55
N THR A 275 16.82 -14.46 14.66
CA THR A 275 17.55 -15.15 13.59
C THR A 275 19.05 -14.91 13.67
N ALA A 276 19.59 -14.56 14.84
CA ALA A 276 21.02 -14.24 14.97
C ALA A 276 21.85 -15.24 15.80
N GLU A 277 21.25 -16.19 16.51
CA GLU A 277 22.03 -17.11 17.39
C GLU A 277 22.04 -18.58 16.94
N ASP A 278 21.30 -18.98 15.90
CA ASP A 278 21.24 -20.39 15.46
C ASP A 278 22.25 -20.76 14.35
N GLU A 279 23.09 -19.85 13.88
CA GLU A 279 24.09 -20.12 12.82
C GLU A 279 25.51 -20.48 13.34
N GLU A 280 25.76 -20.49 14.64
CA GLU A 280 27.07 -20.91 15.20
C GLU A 280 27.12 -22.34 15.76
N ALA A 281 26.08 -23.14 15.54
CA ALA A 281 26.06 -24.56 15.94
C ALA A 281 25.57 -25.48 14.81
N ARG A 282 26.31 -25.54 13.70
CA ARG A 282 26.42 -26.74 12.84
C ARG A 282 27.55 -26.69 11.83
#